data_AF-A0A077M3R6-F1
#
_entry.id   AF-A0A077M3R6-F1
#
_cell.length_a   1.000
_cell.length_b   1.000
_cell.length_c   1.000
_cell.angle_alpha   90.00
_cell.angle_beta   90.00
_cell.angle_gamma   90.00
#
_symmetry.space_group_name_H-M   'P 1'
#
loop_
_entity.id
_entity.type
_entity.pdbx_description
1 polymer ?
#
loop_
_entity_poly.entity_id
_entity_poly.type
_entity_poly.pdbx_seq_one_letter_code
_entity_poly.pdbx_strand_id
1 'polypeptide(L)'
;MPWPVTSSRVAYENRWIRVIEDRVLTPDGRPGLFGVIEVRQPAVFVVALTDAEEVLLVEIDRHTVGPSWEVPAGGTDGEEPLVAARRELLEETGFVASSWTPIGRMEALNGVSRAPEIVFLATGLRRSAGDSTAEPHEVGDDVRAVAGTVRSTGGDVRSAGGDIRSTGDDVRAAGDEVRSTGDDVRAAGDDVRSTGDDVRATGDDVRAAGDEVRSVAFETRHADDPSDAGDAGEATDDAEIGIPPAPGALEEGISSVRAVPFTTVLSMVADGTIRDGETVAAVLYAALHLGRVR
;
A
#
# COMPACT_ATOMS: atom_id res chain seq x y z
N MET A 1 1.31 38.72 22.44
CA MET A 1 2.70 38.80 21.95
C MET A 1 3.39 37.49 22.29
N PRO A 2 4.26 36.95 21.41
CA PRO A 2 5.08 35.78 21.76
C PRO A 2 5.96 36.10 22.98
N TRP A 3 6.29 35.07 23.77
CA TRP A 3 7.17 35.24 24.94
C TRP A 3 8.54 35.71 24.45
N PRO A 4 9.11 36.80 25.02
CA PRO A 4 10.43 37.27 24.60
C PRO A 4 11.49 36.19 24.79
N VAL A 5 12.23 35.89 23.72
CA VAL A 5 13.36 34.95 23.76
C VAL A 5 14.65 35.72 24.02
N THR A 6 15.35 35.37 25.09
CA THR A 6 16.62 35.99 25.51
C THR A 6 17.85 35.29 24.95
N SER A 7 17.76 33.97 24.74
CA SER A 7 18.79 33.18 24.06
C SER A 7 18.21 31.84 23.61
N SER A 8 18.76 31.28 22.53
CA SER A 8 18.37 29.95 22.02
C SER A 8 19.60 29.05 21.83
N ARG A 9 19.43 27.74 22.02
CA ARG A 9 20.43 26.74 21.62
C ARG A 9 19.76 25.50 21.02
N VAL A 10 20.42 24.85 20.07
CA VAL A 10 20.04 23.52 19.60
C VAL A 10 20.52 22.50 20.63
N ALA A 11 19.59 21.75 21.24
CA ALA A 11 19.88 20.71 22.22
C ALA A 11 20.07 19.34 21.56
N TYR A 12 19.37 19.08 20.46
CA TYR A 12 19.48 17.87 19.64
C TYR A 12 19.04 18.16 18.21
N GLU A 13 19.64 17.50 17.22
CA GLU A 13 19.14 17.50 15.85
C GLU A 13 19.43 16.19 15.12
N ASN A 14 18.54 15.83 14.20
CA ASN A 14 18.72 14.73 13.26
C ASN A 14 18.09 15.12 11.91
N ARG A 15 17.92 14.14 10.99
CA ARG A 15 17.39 14.43 9.65
C ARG A 15 15.93 14.88 9.64
N TRP A 16 15.15 14.59 10.68
CA TRP A 16 13.70 14.84 10.74
C TRP A 16 13.33 16.01 11.65
N ILE A 17 14.02 16.18 12.78
CA ILE A 17 13.67 17.16 13.81
C ILE A 17 14.88 17.89 14.38
N ARG A 18 14.60 19.06 14.95
CA ARG A 18 15.48 19.79 15.89
C ARG A 18 14.76 19.98 17.21
N VAL A 19 15.50 19.84 18.31
CA VAL A 19 15.05 20.22 19.64
C VAL A 19 15.82 21.46 20.06
N ILE A 20 15.10 22.54 20.30
CA ILE A 20 15.62 23.87 20.63
C ILE A 20 15.26 24.18 22.08
N GLU A 21 16.22 24.70 22.84
CA GLU A 21 15.99 25.27 24.15
C GLU A 21 16.01 26.79 24.06
N ASP A 22 14.85 27.40 24.26
CA ASP A 22 14.68 28.85 24.35
C ASP A 22 14.65 29.29 25.81
N ARG A 23 15.54 30.23 26.17
CA ARG A 23 15.40 30.98 27.42
C ARG A 23 14.42 32.12 27.18
N VAL A 24 13.29 32.06 27.86
CA VAL A 24 12.15 32.96 27.65
C VAL A 24 11.88 33.83 28.86
N LEU A 25 11.16 34.92 28.67
CA LEU A 25 10.42 35.60 29.73
C LEU A 25 8.96 35.14 29.68
N THR A 26 8.49 34.51 30.75
CA THR A 26 7.09 34.08 30.89
C THR A 26 6.14 35.28 30.92
N PRO A 27 4.81 35.09 30.77
CA PRO A 27 3.84 36.19 30.73
C PRO A 27 3.86 37.10 31.97
N ASP A 28 4.31 36.59 33.11
CA ASP A 28 4.48 37.31 34.37
C ASP A 28 5.89 37.92 34.54
N GLY A 29 6.73 37.87 33.51
CA GLY A 29 8.04 38.48 33.46
C GLY A 29 9.17 37.67 34.11
N ARG A 30 8.93 36.42 34.52
CA ARG A 30 9.95 35.56 35.12
C ARG A 30 10.81 34.86 34.05
N PRO A 31 12.11 34.61 34.30
CA PRO A 31 12.91 33.77 33.43
C PRO A 31 12.37 32.33 33.39
N GLY A 32 12.31 31.74 32.21
CA GLY A 32 11.90 30.36 31.98
C GLY A 32 12.75 29.65 30.92
N LEU A 33 12.64 28.33 30.89
CA LEU A 33 13.19 27.48 29.84
C LEU A 33 12.02 26.86 29.08
N PHE A 34 12.00 27.02 27.76
CA PHE A 34 10.98 26.45 26.89
C PHE A 34 11.65 25.50 25.88
N GLY A 35 11.16 24.27 25.82
CA GLY A 35 11.58 23.28 24.82
C GLY A 35 10.71 23.41 23.57
N VAL A 36 11.34 23.54 22.42
CA VAL A 36 10.66 23.64 21.12
C VAL A 36 11.13 22.49 20.23
N ILE A 37 10.19 21.75 19.66
CA ILE A 37 10.46 20.75 18.63
C ILE A 37 10.19 21.40 17.27
N GLU A 38 11.16 21.41 16.37
CA GLU A 38 11.00 21.90 15.01
C GLU A 38 11.11 20.72 14.05
N VAL A 39 10.01 20.42 13.36
CA VAL A 39 10.02 19.45 12.26
C VAL A 39 10.66 20.12 11.06
N ARG A 40 11.62 19.44 10.41
CA ARG A 40 12.48 20.10 9.41
C ARG A 40 11.76 20.47 8.12
N GLN A 41 10.68 19.78 7.80
CA GLN A 41 9.87 20.02 6.61
C GLN A 41 8.39 20.02 7.00
N PRO A 42 7.55 20.86 6.39
CA PRO A 42 6.09 20.74 6.49
C PRO A 42 5.63 19.34 6.07
N ALA A 43 4.46 18.92 6.56
CA ALA A 43 3.83 17.68 6.14
C ALA A 43 2.54 17.94 5.33
N VAL A 44 2.13 16.94 4.56
CA VAL A 44 0.92 16.96 3.74
C VAL A 44 0.05 15.76 4.07
N PHE A 45 -1.26 15.96 4.07
CA PHE A 45 -2.26 14.95 4.36
C PHE A 45 -3.29 14.93 3.24
N VAL A 46 -3.66 13.75 2.74
CA VAL A 46 -4.48 13.59 1.55
C VAL A 46 -5.77 12.84 1.88
N VAL A 47 -6.88 13.57 1.91
CA VAL A 47 -8.21 12.94 1.90
C VAL A 47 -8.52 12.54 0.46
N ALA A 48 -8.20 11.30 0.09
CA ALA A 48 -8.48 10.74 -1.23
C ALA A 48 -9.90 10.17 -1.27
N LEU A 49 -10.81 10.84 -1.98
CA LEU A 49 -12.23 10.51 -2.04
C LEU A 49 -12.57 9.84 -3.38
N THR A 50 -13.11 8.62 -3.33
CA THR A 50 -13.60 7.86 -4.50
C THR A 50 -14.93 8.43 -4.99
N ASP A 51 -15.32 8.07 -6.22
CA ASP A 51 -16.64 8.43 -6.77
C ASP A 51 -17.80 7.73 -6.04
N ALA A 52 -17.51 6.68 -5.25
CA ALA A 52 -18.45 5.97 -4.39
C ALA A 52 -18.57 6.59 -2.97
N GLU A 53 -18.01 7.79 -2.75
CA GLU A 53 -17.97 8.48 -1.45
C GLU A 53 -17.18 7.75 -0.35
N GLU A 54 -16.15 7.00 -0.73
CA GLU A 54 -15.23 6.33 0.18
C GLU A 54 -13.90 7.11 0.30
N VAL A 55 -13.28 7.07 1.46
CA VAL A 55 -11.95 7.63 1.71
C VAL A 55 -10.93 6.50 1.68
N LEU A 56 -9.83 6.68 0.95
CA LEU A 56 -8.69 5.77 1.09
C LEU A 56 -8.00 6.02 2.43
N LEU A 57 -7.95 4.99 3.27
CA LEU A 57 -7.19 4.95 4.51
C LEU A 57 -6.05 3.94 4.37
N VAL A 58 -4.95 4.23 5.05
CA VAL A 58 -3.81 3.33 5.22
C VAL A 58 -3.80 2.80 6.66
N GLU A 59 -3.47 1.53 6.81
CA GLU A 59 -3.13 0.94 8.11
C GLU A 59 -1.61 0.95 8.25
N ILE A 60 -1.09 1.71 9.22
CA ILE A 60 0.34 1.91 9.42
C ILE A 60 0.75 1.51 10.84
N ASP A 61 1.85 0.75 10.97
CA ASP A 61 2.44 0.43 12.26
C ASP A 61 3.41 1.53 12.70
N ARG A 62 2.91 2.50 13.48
CA ARG A 62 3.70 3.62 13.98
C ARG A 62 4.60 3.15 15.11
N HIS A 63 5.92 3.34 14.97
CA HIS A 63 6.90 3.00 16.01
C HIS A 63 6.57 3.57 17.42
N THR A 64 5.90 4.72 17.49
CA THR A 64 5.59 5.44 18.73
C THR A 64 4.33 4.96 19.44
N VAL A 65 3.33 4.49 18.69
CA VAL A 65 1.96 4.23 19.21
C VAL A 65 1.35 2.91 18.73
N GLY A 66 2.06 2.15 17.89
CA GLY A 66 1.60 0.92 17.27
C GLY A 66 0.68 1.15 16.06
N PRO A 67 -0.17 0.17 15.73
CA PRO A 67 -1.07 0.25 14.59
C PRO A 67 -2.02 1.46 14.64
N SER A 68 -2.17 2.13 13.50
CA SER A 68 -2.93 3.35 13.32
C SER A 68 -3.63 3.38 11.96
N TRP A 69 -4.87 3.86 11.94
CA TRP A 69 -5.63 4.11 10.71
C TRP A 69 -5.51 5.59 10.35
N GLU A 70 -4.96 5.87 9.17
CA GLU A 70 -4.58 7.21 8.78
C GLU A 70 -4.96 7.51 7.33
N VAL A 71 -5.06 8.80 6.99
CA VAL A 71 -5.08 9.21 5.59
C VAL A 71 -3.65 9.20 5.03
N PRO A 72 -3.46 9.01 3.71
CA PRO A 72 -2.14 9.10 3.12
C PRO A 72 -1.44 10.42 3.44
N ALA A 73 -0.20 10.37 3.92
CA ALA A 73 0.47 11.53 4.47
C ALA A 73 1.99 11.38 4.58
N GLY A 74 2.70 12.50 4.43
CA GLY A 74 4.14 12.50 4.65
C GLY A 74 4.80 13.86 4.57
N GLY A 75 6.12 13.86 4.73
CA GLY A 75 6.93 15.08 4.71
C GLY A 75 7.06 15.65 3.31
N THR A 76 7.15 16.98 3.20
CA THR A 76 7.35 17.63 1.90
C THR A 76 8.75 17.44 1.32
N ASP A 77 9.75 17.06 2.13
CA ASP A 77 11.14 16.91 1.69
C ASP A 77 11.74 18.11 0.95
N GLY A 78 11.16 19.31 1.18
CA GLY A 78 11.54 20.55 0.52
C GLY A 78 10.86 20.77 -0.84
N GLU A 79 10.00 19.86 -1.29
CA GLU A 79 9.16 20.01 -2.48
C GLU A 79 7.97 20.95 -2.23
N GLU A 80 7.34 21.39 -3.32
CA GLU A 80 6.06 22.10 -3.23
C GLU A 80 4.98 21.18 -2.63
N PRO A 81 4.11 21.67 -1.72
CA PRO A 81 3.17 20.82 -0.99
C PRO A 81 2.27 19.94 -1.87
N LEU A 82 1.80 20.47 -3.02
CA LEU A 82 0.98 19.68 -3.94
C LEU A 82 1.77 18.57 -4.64
N VAL A 83 3.08 18.77 -4.86
CA VAL A 83 3.95 17.75 -5.45
C VAL A 83 4.15 16.61 -4.44
N ALA A 84 4.49 16.95 -3.20
CA ALA A 84 4.61 15.98 -2.11
C ALA A 84 3.30 15.20 -1.91
N ALA A 85 2.15 15.88 -1.85
CA ALA A 85 0.85 15.20 -1.65
C ALA A 85 0.52 14.20 -2.78
N ARG A 86 0.92 14.48 -4.03
CA ARG A 86 0.77 13.54 -5.15
C ARG A 86 1.72 12.35 -5.03
N ARG A 87 2.95 12.60 -4.58
CA ARG A 87 3.97 11.58 -4.35
C ARG A 87 3.50 10.63 -3.23
N GLU A 88 3.15 11.15 -2.06
CA GLU A 88 2.68 10.35 -0.92
C GLU A 88 1.46 9.49 -1.27
N LEU A 89 0.44 10.08 -1.93
CA LEU A 89 -0.73 9.31 -2.36
C LEU A 89 -0.33 8.13 -3.26
N LEU A 90 0.59 8.33 -4.19
CA LEU A 90 1.05 7.28 -5.10
C LEU A 90 1.89 6.23 -4.38
N GLU A 91 2.85 6.65 -3.55
CA GLU A 91 3.81 5.78 -2.85
C GLU A 91 3.13 4.91 -1.80
N GLU A 92 2.11 5.42 -1.11
CA GLU A 92 1.43 4.69 -0.05
C GLU A 92 0.27 3.83 -0.58
N THR A 93 -0.50 4.35 -1.55
CA THR A 93 -1.75 3.70 -2.00
C THR A 93 -1.71 3.12 -3.41
N GLY A 94 -0.76 3.55 -4.24
CA GLY A 94 -0.74 3.25 -5.67
C GLY A 94 -1.80 4.00 -6.48
N PHE A 95 -2.51 4.97 -5.91
CA PHE A 95 -3.49 5.80 -6.62
C PHE A 95 -2.91 7.13 -7.10
N VAL A 96 -3.49 7.63 -8.19
CA VAL A 96 -3.32 9.01 -8.66
C VAL A 96 -4.69 9.68 -8.70
N ALA A 97 -4.71 11.00 -8.53
CA ALA A 97 -5.92 11.80 -8.58
C ALA A 97 -5.84 12.86 -9.68
N SER A 98 -6.97 13.15 -10.32
CA SER A 98 -7.06 14.15 -11.40
C SER A 98 -7.42 15.55 -10.90
N SER A 99 -8.02 15.67 -9.72
CA SER A 99 -8.38 16.94 -9.10
C SER A 99 -7.84 17.02 -7.67
N TRP A 100 -7.32 18.19 -7.31
CA TRP A 100 -6.66 18.46 -6.04
C TRP A 100 -7.06 19.83 -5.52
N THR A 101 -7.58 19.88 -4.30
CA THR A 101 -8.00 21.13 -3.65
C THR A 101 -7.37 21.23 -2.26
N PRO A 102 -6.64 22.30 -1.93
CA PRO A 102 -6.23 22.54 -0.54
C PRO A 102 -7.47 22.89 0.29
N ILE A 103 -7.75 22.11 1.32
CA ILE A 103 -8.98 22.22 2.13
C ILE A 103 -8.72 22.65 3.57
N GLY A 104 -7.48 22.60 4.04
CA GLY A 104 -7.15 22.94 5.41
C GLY A 104 -5.65 23.14 5.65
N ARG A 105 -5.34 23.73 6.81
CA ARG A 105 -3.99 23.83 7.36
C ARG A 105 -4.05 23.62 8.86
N MET A 106 -3.04 22.96 9.42
CA MET A 106 -2.97 22.71 10.85
C MET A 106 -1.52 22.68 11.36
N GLU A 107 -1.38 22.63 12.67
CA GLU A 107 -0.11 22.49 13.37
C GLU A 107 -0.25 21.30 14.32
N ALA A 108 0.52 20.23 14.13
CA ALA A 108 0.35 18.97 14.85
C ALA A 108 0.29 19.12 16.38
N LEU A 109 1.28 19.84 16.94
CA LEU A 109 1.45 19.99 18.40
C LEU A 109 1.90 21.41 18.77
N ASN A 110 1.15 22.42 18.32
CA ASN A 110 1.49 23.85 18.41
C ASN A 110 1.85 24.39 19.82
N GLY A 111 1.53 23.65 20.88
CA GLY A 111 1.94 23.97 22.25
C GLY A 111 3.45 23.79 22.49
N VAL A 112 4.12 22.94 21.72
CA VAL A 112 5.54 22.61 21.88
C VAL A 112 6.30 22.45 20.56
N SER A 113 5.61 22.32 19.43
CA SER A 113 6.24 22.11 18.13
C SER A 113 5.95 23.20 17.11
N ARG A 114 6.88 23.34 16.15
CA ARG A 114 6.69 23.98 14.85
C ARG A 114 6.60 22.85 13.83
N ALA A 115 5.39 22.52 13.42
CA ALA A 115 5.10 21.39 12.56
C ALA A 115 3.92 21.76 11.66
N PRO A 116 4.15 22.60 10.62
CA PRO A 116 3.09 23.08 9.76
C PRO A 116 2.63 22.00 8.79
N GLU A 117 1.32 21.90 8.61
CA GLU A 117 0.68 20.83 7.86
C GLU A 117 -0.40 21.37 6.90
N ILE A 118 -0.54 20.72 5.75
CA ILE A 118 -1.50 21.10 4.71
C ILE A 118 -2.35 19.91 4.33
N VAL A 119 -3.67 20.10 4.31
CA VAL A 119 -4.63 19.06 3.95
C VAL A 119 -5.15 19.29 2.54
N PHE A 120 -5.08 18.25 1.70
CA PHE A 120 -5.62 18.22 0.36
C PHE A 120 -6.80 17.26 0.26
N LEU A 121 -7.83 17.66 -0.48
CA LEU A 121 -8.86 16.76 -1.01
C LEU A 121 -8.45 16.34 -2.42
N ALA A 122 -8.33 15.04 -2.64
CA ALA A 122 -7.99 14.44 -3.93
C ALA A 122 -9.21 13.67 -4.48
N THR A 123 -9.63 13.97 -5.71
CA THR A 123 -10.79 13.34 -6.36
C THR A 123 -10.51 12.91 -7.80
N GLY A 124 -11.41 12.09 -8.35
CA GLY A 124 -11.20 11.44 -9.65
C GLY A 124 -10.01 10.49 -9.59
N LEU A 125 -10.03 9.63 -8.58
CA LEU A 125 -9.00 8.66 -8.26
C LEU A 125 -8.96 7.56 -9.31
N ARG A 126 -7.74 7.18 -9.70
CA ARG A 126 -7.48 6.02 -10.55
C ARG A 126 -6.25 5.31 -10.01
N ARG A 127 -6.27 3.99 -10.05
CA ARG A 127 -5.07 3.22 -9.72
C ARG A 127 -4.02 3.50 -10.78
N SER A 128 -2.82 3.87 -10.35
CA SER A 128 -1.69 4.05 -11.24
C SER A 128 -1.29 2.69 -11.79
N ALA A 129 -1.13 2.60 -13.11
CA ALA A 129 -0.42 1.48 -13.72
C ALA A 129 1.10 1.69 -13.48
N GLY A 130 1.53 1.66 -12.22
CA GLY A 130 2.93 1.81 -11.82
C GLY A 130 3.49 0.46 -11.43
N ASP A 131 4.28 -0.13 -12.35
CA ASP A 131 5.09 -1.36 -12.20
C ASP A 131 4.45 -2.49 -11.36
N SER A 132 3.14 -2.69 -11.52
CA SER A 132 2.58 -4.01 -11.34
C SER A 132 3.23 -4.85 -12.42
N THR A 133 4.08 -5.79 -12.02
CA THR A 133 4.22 -7.08 -12.68
C THR A 133 2.92 -7.39 -13.41
N ALA A 134 2.92 -7.17 -14.72
CA ALA A 134 1.70 -7.24 -15.50
C ALA A 134 1.22 -8.67 -15.38
N GLU A 135 0.16 -8.89 -14.61
CA GLU A 135 -0.66 -10.09 -14.69
C GLU A 135 -1.28 -10.04 -16.09
N PRO A 136 -0.78 -10.80 -17.08
CA PRO A 136 -1.42 -10.90 -18.36
C PRO A 136 -2.62 -11.81 -18.10
N HIS A 137 -3.72 -11.24 -17.63
CA HIS A 137 -5.03 -11.83 -17.81
C HIS A 137 -5.49 -11.48 -19.22
N GLU A 138 -4.88 -12.12 -20.21
CA GLU A 138 -5.36 -12.12 -21.58
C GLU A 138 -6.15 -13.42 -21.79
N VAL A 139 -7.45 -13.28 -22.01
CA VAL A 139 -8.32 -14.41 -22.36
C VAL A 139 -8.30 -14.52 -23.88
N GLY A 140 -7.58 -15.51 -24.40
CA GLY A 140 -7.73 -15.97 -25.79
C GLY A 140 -6.64 -15.62 -26.81
N ASP A 141 -5.51 -15.01 -26.43
CA ASP A 141 -4.37 -14.72 -27.32
C ASP A 141 -3.03 -15.22 -26.71
N ASP A 142 -2.01 -15.42 -27.55
CA ASP A 142 -0.67 -15.92 -27.14
C ASP A 142 0.04 -14.98 -26.14
N VAL A 143 0.37 -15.48 -24.94
CA VAL A 143 0.98 -14.68 -23.86
C VAL A 143 2.51 -14.73 -23.92
N ARG A 144 3.16 -13.56 -23.91
CA ARG A 144 4.62 -13.42 -23.73
C ARG A 144 4.98 -12.46 -22.60
N ALA A 145 5.56 -12.97 -21.52
CA ALA A 145 5.96 -12.19 -20.34
C ALA A 145 7.42 -12.48 -19.94
N VAL A 146 8.09 -11.49 -19.34
CA VAL A 146 9.52 -11.56 -18.94
C VAL A 146 9.73 -11.26 -17.44
N ALA A 147 8.69 -10.80 -16.74
CA ALA A 147 8.66 -10.67 -15.30
C ALA A 147 7.22 -10.56 -14.81
N GLY A 148 6.98 -11.03 -13.58
CA GLY A 148 5.71 -10.89 -12.89
C GLY A 148 4.83 -12.12 -12.85
N THR A 149 3.77 -12.07 -12.04
CA THR A 149 2.82 -13.18 -11.96
C THR A 149 2.03 -13.28 -13.26
N VAL A 150 1.89 -14.46 -13.85
CA VAL A 150 1.15 -14.69 -15.10
C VAL A 150 -0.11 -15.53 -14.84
N ARG A 151 -1.26 -15.11 -15.39
CA ARG A 151 -2.52 -15.86 -15.32
C ARG A 151 -3.24 -15.91 -16.66
N SER A 152 -2.98 -16.96 -17.45
CA SER A 152 -3.59 -17.13 -18.78
C SER A 152 -4.63 -18.24 -18.84
N THR A 153 -5.69 -18.01 -19.61
CA THR A 153 -6.66 -19.03 -20.01
C THR A 153 -6.80 -19.03 -21.54
N GLY A 154 -6.12 -19.97 -22.19
CA GLY A 154 -6.06 -20.13 -23.65
C GLY A 154 -4.77 -19.57 -24.28
N GLY A 155 -4.47 -20.01 -25.51
CA GLY A 155 -3.30 -19.59 -26.31
C GLY A 155 -1.98 -20.21 -25.85
N ASP A 156 -0.91 -19.98 -26.64
CA ASP A 156 0.44 -20.41 -26.27
C ASP A 156 1.00 -19.47 -25.20
N VAL A 157 1.59 -20.02 -24.13
CA VAL A 157 2.20 -19.20 -23.06
C VAL A 157 3.73 -19.32 -23.11
N ARG A 158 4.42 -18.18 -23.15
CA ARG A 158 5.88 -18.10 -22.96
C ARG A 158 6.19 -17.07 -21.87
N SER A 159 6.54 -17.55 -20.67
CA SER A 159 6.82 -16.67 -19.53
C SER A 159 8.14 -17.00 -18.86
N ALA A 160 8.83 -15.96 -18.39
CA ALA A 160 9.98 -16.04 -17.50
C ALA A 160 9.79 -15.08 -16.31
N GLY A 161 10.02 -15.54 -15.08
CA GLY A 161 9.90 -14.79 -13.83
C GLY A 161 8.53 -14.87 -13.15
N GLY A 162 8.53 -14.79 -11.82
CA GLY A 162 7.33 -14.73 -10.98
C GLY A 162 6.52 -16.04 -10.91
N ASP A 163 5.31 -15.95 -10.35
CA ASP A 163 4.37 -17.07 -10.25
C ASP A 163 3.56 -17.22 -11.54
N ILE A 164 3.44 -18.42 -12.09
CA ILE A 164 2.75 -18.66 -13.36
C ILE A 164 1.57 -19.59 -13.12
N ARG A 165 0.36 -19.20 -13.53
CA ARG A 165 -0.83 -20.06 -13.64
C ARG A 165 -1.36 -20.04 -15.07
N SER A 166 -1.41 -21.18 -15.73
CA SER A 166 -1.86 -21.26 -17.13
C SER A 166 -2.78 -22.45 -17.38
N THR A 167 -3.77 -22.27 -18.23
CA THR A 167 -4.55 -23.36 -18.84
C THR A 167 -4.44 -23.33 -20.38
N GLY A 168 -3.40 -22.70 -20.93
CA GLY A 168 -3.17 -22.62 -22.37
C GLY A 168 -2.64 -23.93 -22.96
N ASP A 169 -2.81 -24.13 -24.26
CA ASP A 169 -2.53 -25.40 -24.94
C ASP A 169 -1.02 -25.74 -24.90
N ASP A 170 -0.15 -24.75 -25.13
CA ASP A 170 1.29 -24.92 -25.32
C ASP A 170 2.07 -24.01 -24.35
N VAL A 171 2.50 -24.53 -23.20
CA VAL A 171 3.06 -23.73 -22.08
C VAL A 171 4.56 -23.87 -21.98
N ARG A 172 5.30 -22.76 -22.05
CA ARG A 172 6.74 -22.65 -21.77
C ARG A 172 6.96 -21.63 -20.65
N ALA A 173 7.26 -22.11 -19.45
CA ALA A 173 7.29 -21.30 -18.24
C ALA A 173 8.61 -21.50 -17.49
N ALA A 174 9.21 -20.40 -17.01
CA ALA A 174 10.33 -20.42 -16.08
C ALA A 174 10.03 -19.44 -14.94
N GLY A 175 9.83 -19.87 -13.70
CA GLY A 175 9.39 -18.99 -12.61
C GLY A 175 9.57 -19.61 -11.23
N ASP A 176 9.18 -18.90 -10.17
CA ASP A 176 9.35 -19.39 -8.79
C ASP A 176 8.33 -20.51 -8.51
N GLU A 177 7.04 -20.26 -8.78
CA GLU A 177 6.00 -21.28 -8.79
C GLU A 177 5.31 -21.38 -10.15
N VAL A 178 5.23 -22.58 -10.74
CA VAL A 178 4.56 -22.83 -12.02
C VAL A 178 3.39 -23.80 -11.83
N ARG A 179 2.16 -23.33 -12.05
CA ARG A 179 0.95 -24.16 -12.13
C ARG A 179 0.39 -24.17 -13.56
N SER A 180 0.28 -25.35 -14.18
CA SER A 180 -0.22 -25.46 -15.54
C SER A 180 -1.22 -26.59 -15.69
N THR A 181 -2.25 -26.40 -16.51
CA THR A 181 -3.14 -27.50 -16.95
C THR A 181 -3.20 -27.63 -18.47
N GLY A 182 -2.19 -27.14 -19.17
CA GLY A 182 -2.09 -27.19 -20.63
C GLY A 182 -1.75 -28.55 -21.19
N ASP A 183 -1.99 -28.77 -22.49
CA ASP A 183 -1.74 -30.03 -23.17
C ASP A 183 -0.22 -30.33 -23.24
N ASP A 184 0.58 -29.33 -23.63
CA ASP A 184 2.02 -29.46 -23.89
C ASP A 184 2.83 -28.52 -22.96
N VAL A 185 3.33 -29.04 -21.82
CA VAL A 185 3.95 -28.20 -20.78
C VAL A 185 5.47 -28.38 -20.71
N ARG A 186 6.21 -27.27 -20.76
CA ARG A 186 7.64 -27.17 -20.45
C ARG A 186 7.85 -26.14 -19.34
N ALA A 187 8.11 -26.61 -18.12
CA ALA A 187 8.20 -25.77 -16.92
C ALA A 187 9.55 -25.90 -16.23
N ALA A 188 10.10 -24.79 -15.77
CA ALA A 188 11.27 -24.75 -14.89
C ALA A 188 10.99 -23.83 -13.69
N GLY A 189 11.23 -24.28 -12.47
CA GLY A 189 10.99 -23.44 -11.29
C GLY A 189 11.25 -24.15 -9.97
N ASP A 190 11.16 -23.45 -8.86
CA ASP A 190 11.39 -24.04 -7.54
C ASP A 190 10.25 -25.04 -7.21
N ASP A 191 9.00 -24.62 -7.45
CA ASP A 191 7.79 -25.43 -7.32
C ASP A 191 7.04 -25.57 -8.65
N VAL A 192 6.92 -26.79 -9.19
CA VAL A 192 6.16 -27.04 -10.44
C VAL A 192 4.99 -27.98 -10.17
N ARG A 193 3.77 -27.54 -10.50
CA ARG A 193 2.54 -28.35 -10.49
C ARG A 193 1.90 -28.35 -11.87
N SER A 194 1.85 -29.48 -12.54
CA SER A 194 1.31 -29.55 -13.89
C SER A 194 0.40 -30.74 -14.11
N THR A 195 -0.72 -30.53 -14.80
CA THR A 195 -1.63 -31.60 -15.24
C THR A 195 -1.91 -31.42 -16.73
N GLY A 196 -1.18 -32.14 -17.58
CA GLY A 196 -1.22 -31.97 -19.04
C GLY A 196 -0.92 -33.26 -19.75
N ASP A 197 -1.19 -33.36 -21.05
CA ASP A 197 -0.95 -34.58 -21.82
C ASP A 197 0.55 -34.92 -21.86
N ASP A 198 1.39 -33.95 -22.23
CA ASP A 198 2.85 -34.07 -22.32
C ASP A 198 3.56 -33.05 -21.40
N VAL A 199 4.09 -33.50 -20.25
CA VAL A 199 4.74 -32.63 -19.26
C VAL A 199 6.24 -32.84 -19.19
N ARG A 200 7.02 -31.78 -19.42
CA ARG A 200 8.46 -31.70 -19.12
C ARG A 200 8.72 -30.65 -18.05
N ALA A 201 9.15 -31.08 -16.86
CA ALA A 201 9.31 -30.19 -15.71
C ALA A 201 10.69 -30.34 -15.05
N THR A 202 11.30 -29.23 -14.65
CA THR A 202 12.54 -29.23 -13.87
C THR A 202 12.41 -28.30 -12.68
N GLY A 203 12.76 -28.77 -11.48
CA GLY A 203 12.62 -27.95 -10.29
C GLY A 203 13.09 -28.62 -9.02
N ASP A 204 12.98 -27.94 -7.88
CA ASP A 204 13.31 -28.54 -6.59
C ASP A 204 12.19 -29.51 -6.18
N ASP A 205 10.93 -29.06 -6.31
CA ASP A 205 9.71 -29.83 -6.04
C ASP A 205 8.80 -29.92 -7.28
N VAL A 206 8.65 -31.12 -7.85
CA VAL A 206 7.81 -31.34 -9.05
C VAL A 206 6.66 -32.29 -8.76
N ARG A 207 5.42 -31.81 -8.95
CA ARG A 207 4.17 -32.58 -8.97
C ARG A 207 3.55 -32.52 -10.36
N ALA A 208 3.70 -33.59 -11.13
CA ALA A 208 3.19 -33.63 -12.50
C ALA A 208 2.35 -34.88 -12.73
N ALA A 209 1.27 -34.71 -13.47
CA ALA A 209 0.38 -35.78 -13.96
C ALA A 209 0.07 -35.55 -15.43
N GLY A 210 -0.04 -36.63 -16.19
CA GLY A 210 -0.16 -36.57 -17.63
C GLY A 210 0.04 -37.92 -18.31
N ASP A 211 -0.25 -37.96 -19.60
CA ASP A 211 -0.07 -39.17 -20.41
C ASP A 211 1.42 -39.48 -20.59
N GLU A 212 2.27 -38.47 -20.82
CA GLU A 212 3.73 -38.59 -20.80
C GLU A 212 4.40 -37.52 -19.92
N VAL A 213 4.99 -37.95 -18.80
CA VAL A 213 5.72 -37.05 -17.90
C VAL A 213 7.22 -37.34 -17.88
N ARG A 214 8.02 -36.27 -18.07
CA ARG A 214 9.48 -36.28 -17.86
C ARG A 214 9.87 -35.17 -16.90
N SER A 215 10.22 -35.53 -15.67
CA SER A 215 10.66 -34.58 -14.65
C SER A 215 12.11 -34.79 -14.23
N VAL A 216 12.76 -33.70 -13.80
CA VAL A 216 14.04 -33.73 -13.09
C VAL A 216 13.87 -32.89 -11.83
N ALA A 217 13.84 -33.53 -10.67
CA ALA A 217 13.63 -32.84 -9.39
C ALA A 217 14.36 -33.48 -8.22
N PHE A 218 14.52 -32.73 -7.13
CA PHE A 218 15.07 -33.24 -5.88
C PHE A 218 14.03 -34.14 -5.16
N GLU A 219 12.75 -33.76 -5.20
CA GLU A 219 11.61 -34.62 -4.85
C GLU A 219 10.58 -34.66 -6.00
N THR A 220 10.12 -35.85 -6.37
CA THR A 220 9.10 -36.06 -7.43
C THR A 220 7.90 -36.83 -6.90
N ARG A 221 6.68 -36.35 -7.13
CA ARG A 221 5.42 -37.08 -6.83
C ARG A 221 4.52 -37.12 -8.05
N HIS A 222 4.13 -38.33 -8.49
CA HIS A 222 3.11 -38.54 -9.52
C HIS A 222 1.73 -38.72 -8.87
N ALA A 223 0.73 -38.05 -9.43
CA ALA A 223 -0.66 -38.19 -8.99
C ALA A 223 -1.32 -39.37 -9.71
N ASP A 224 -1.04 -40.58 -9.25
CA ASP A 224 -1.88 -41.77 -9.46
C ASP A 224 -2.45 -42.30 -8.13
N ASP A 225 -2.37 -41.49 -7.05
CA ASP A 225 -2.80 -41.89 -5.70
C ASP A 225 -4.09 -41.16 -5.28
N PRO A 226 -5.24 -41.85 -5.12
CA PRO A 226 -6.57 -41.23 -5.05
C PRO A 226 -6.96 -40.67 -3.67
N SER A 227 -6.01 -40.30 -2.81
CA SER A 227 -6.32 -39.94 -1.41
C SER A 227 -6.46 -38.45 -1.08
N ASP A 228 -6.47 -37.53 -2.05
CA ASP A 228 -6.40 -36.08 -1.76
C ASP A 228 -7.55 -35.24 -2.35
N ALA A 229 -8.77 -35.78 -2.35
CA ALA A 229 -9.99 -35.02 -2.63
C ALA A 229 -10.59 -34.52 -1.31
N GLY A 230 -10.10 -33.38 -0.84
CA GLY A 230 -10.58 -32.70 0.38
C GLY A 230 -11.22 -31.35 0.10
N ASP A 231 -12.54 -31.33 0.26
CA ASP A 231 -13.39 -30.22 0.76
C ASP A 231 -13.55 -28.94 -0.08
N ALA A 232 -14.61 -28.90 -0.89
CA ALA A 232 -15.22 -27.67 -1.38
C ALA A 232 -16.17 -27.11 -0.30
N GLY A 233 -15.60 -26.31 0.60
CA GLY A 233 -16.36 -25.51 1.56
C GLY A 233 -16.99 -24.29 0.90
N GLU A 234 -18.32 -24.28 0.86
CA GLU A 234 -19.16 -23.14 0.51
C GLU A 234 -19.00 -22.06 1.61
N ALA A 235 -18.28 -20.97 1.30
CA ALA A 235 -18.13 -19.81 2.18
C ALA A 235 -18.97 -18.65 1.64
N THR A 236 -20.07 -18.39 2.33
CA THR A 236 -20.73 -17.08 2.32
C THR A 236 -19.86 -16.11 3.10
N ASP A 237 -19.28 -15.09 2.46
CA ASP A 237 -18.78 -13.91 3.16
C ASP A 237 -18.73 -12.70 2.23
N ASP A 238 -19.32 -11.59 2.68
CA ASP A 238 -19.23 -10.27 2.06
C ASP A 238 -17.81 -9.70 2.29
N ALA A 239 -16.80 -10.32 1.67
CA ALA A 239 -15.40 -9.92 1.80
C ALA A 239 -15.12 -8.66 0.97
N GLU A 240 -15.16 -7.51 1.64
CA GLU A 240 -14.63 -6.23 1.17
C GLU A 240 -13.15 -6.42 0.79
N ILE A 241 -12.84 -6.41 -0.51
CA ILE A 241 -11.52 -6.73 -1.05
C ILE A 241 -10.54 -5.61 -0.67
N GLY A 242 -9.61 -5.89 0.25
CA GLY A 242 -8.54 -4.97 0.62
C GLY A 242 -7.71 -4.54 -0.58
N ILE A 243 -7.37 -3.25 -0.66
CA ILE A 243 -6.51 -2.70 -1.69
C ILE A 243 -5.06 -2.99 -1.28
N PRO A 244 -4.25 -3.68 -2.09
CA PRO A 244 -2.86 -3.89 -1.74
C PRO A 244 -2.10 -2.55 -1.79
N PRO A 245 -1.23 -2.27 -0.81
CA PRO A 245 -0.43 -1.04 -0.77
C PRO A 245 0.56 -0.98 -1.94
N ALA A 246 1.16 0.19 -2.19
CA ALA A 246 2.12 0.34 -3.27
C ALA A 246 3.47 -0.36 -2.98
N PRO A 247 4.26 -0.73 -4.01
CA PRO A 247 5.57 -1.34 -3.85
C PRO A 247 6.57 -0.35 -3.21
N GLY A 248 6.70 -0.39 -1.88
CA GLY A 248 7.53 0.54 -1.08
C GLY A 248 6.87 0.95 0.23
N ALA A 249 5.54 1.00 0.25
CA ALA A 249 4.75 1.37 1.43
C ALA A 249 4.99 0.44 2.64
N LEU A 250 5.32 -0.84 2.40
CA LEU A 250 5.67 -1.79 3.47
C LEU A 250 6.94 -1.37 4.23
N GLU A 251 7.91 -0.73 3.57
CA GLU A 251 9.14 -0.23 4.23
C GLU A 251 8.85 0.93 5.19
N GLU A 252 7.74 1.63 4.96
CA GLU A 252 7.24 2.73 5.78
C GLU A 252 6.27 2.27 6.88
N GLY A 253 6.02 0.95 6.95
CA GLY A 253 5.17 0.32 7.95
C GLY A 253 3.69 0.24 7.58
N ILE A 254 3.32 0.55 6.33
CA ILE A 254 1.94 0.45 5.85
C ILE A 254 1.63 -1.00 5.50
N SER A 255 0.70 -1.60 6.24
CA SER A 255 0.32 -3.00 6.09
C SER A 255 -0.86 -3.21 5.15
N SER A 256 -1.77 -2.25 5.03
CA SER A 256 -2.92 -2.34 4.13
C SER A 256 -3.49 -0.98 3.71
N VAL A 257 -4.23 -0.97 2.60
CA VAL A 257 -5.02 0.19 2.14
C VAL A 257 -6.48 -0.23 2.01
N ARG A 258 -7.41 0.62 2.45
CA ARG A 258 -8.84 0.35 2.35
C ARG A 258 -9.59 1.60 1.88
N ALA A 259 -10.50 1.41 0.94
CA ALA A 259 -11.53 2.39 0.65
C ALA A 259 -12.64 2.20 1.68
N VAL A 260 -12.90 3.21 2.50
CA VAL A 260 -13.87 3.14 3.60
C VAL A 260 -14.95 4.20 3.37
N PRO A 261 -16.26 3.86 3.40
CA PRO A 261 -17.31 4.85 3.25
C PRO A 261 -17.12 6.03 4.20
N PHE A 262 -17.26 7.26 3.71
CA PHE A 262 -16.93 8.43 4.52
C PHE A 262 -17.73 8.50 5.84
N THR A 263 -18.98 8.04 5.82
CA THR A 263 -19.82 7.93 7.03
C THR A 263 -19.23 6.93 8.04
N THR A 264 -18.66 5.83 7.57
CA THR A 264 -17.93 4.86 8.39
C THR A 264 -16.66 5.49 8.95
N VAL A 265 -15.90 6.26 8.16
CA VAL A 265 -14.72 7.01 8.67
C VAL A 265 -15.10 7.97 9.80
N LEU A 266 -16.21 8.70 9.68
CA LEU A 266 -16.70 9.55 10.78
C LEU A 266 -17.07 8.74 12.03
N SER A 267 -17.58 7.52 11.85
CA SER A 267 -17.90 6.62 12.96
C SER A 267 -16.64 6.09 13.63
N MET A 268 -15.61 5.73 12.85
CA MET A 268 -14.27 5.34 13.31
C MET A 268 -13.57 6.47 14.08
N VAL A 269 -13.79 7.73 13.70
CA VAL A 269 -13.32 8.89 14.48
C VAL A 269 -14.09 9.00 15.80
N ALA A 270 -15.41 8.85 15.77
CA ALA A 270 -16.26 9.02 16.94
C ALA A 270 -16.07 7.91 18.00
N ASP A 271 -15.80 6.68 17.58
CA ASP A 271 -15.58 5.54 18.48
C ASP A 271 -14.11 5.36 18.90
N GLY A 272 -13.20 6.15 18.34
CA GLY A 272 -11.77 6.11 18.66
C GLY A 272 -11.01 4.96 17.98
N THR A 273 -11.54 4.39 16.91
CA THR A 273 -10.78 3.51 16.00
C THR A 273 -9.67 4.29 15.28
N ILE A 274 -10.00 5.49 14.78
CA ILE A 274 -9.02 6.47 14.31
C ILE A 274 -8.63 7.37 15.49
N ARG A 275 -7.36 7.30 15.89
CA ARG A 275 -6.81 8.04 17.03
C ARG A 275 -5.71 9.03 16.65
N ASP A 276 -5.24 8.95 15.41
CA ASP A 276 -4.29 9.90 14.84
C ASP A 276 -4.97 11.28 14.71
N GLY A 277 -4.43 12.28 15.41
CA GLY A 277 -5.10 13.58 15.57
C GLY A 277 -5.13 14.37 14.26
N GLU A 278 -4.08 14.22 13.47
CA GLU A 278 -3.88 14.80 12.16
C GLU A 278 -4.88 14.23 11.14
N THR A 279 -5.09 12.91 11.15
CA THR A 279 -6.15 12.24 10.37
C THR A 279 -7.55 12.71 10.78
N VAL A 280 -7.84 12.79 12.08
CA VAL A 280 -9.11 13.31 12.58
C VAL A 280 -9.37 14.73 12.06
N ALA A 281 -8.36 15.60 12.12
CA ALA A 281 -8.46 16.97 11.62
C ALA A 281 -8.62 17.02 10.10
N ALA A 282 -7.89 16.20 9.34
CA ALA A 282 -7.99 16.12 7.88
C ALA A 282 -9.41 15.70 7.43
N VAL A 283 -9.98 14.66 8.06
CA VAL A 283 -11.36 14.22 7.81
C VAL A 283 -12.37 15.30 8.15
N LEU A 284 -12.19 16.03 9.26
CA LEU A 284 -13.05 17.15 9.62
C LEU A 284 -12.99 18.29 8.59
N TYR A 285 -11.79 18.66 8.10
CA TYR A 285 -11.65 19.63 7.02
C TYR A 285 -12.40 19.19 5.75
N ALA A 286 -12.30 17.92 5.39
CA ALA A 286 -13.03 17.39 4.24
C ALA A 286 -14.54 17.42 4.47
N ALA A 287 -15.01 17.06 5.67
CA ALA A 287 -16.43 17.09 6.02
C ALA A 287 -17.00 18.51 5.94
N LEU A 288 -16.27 19.52 6.44
CA LEU A 288 -16.63 20.94 6.33
C LEU A 288 -16.62 21.40 4.86
N HIS A 289 -15.58 21.08 4.11
CA HIS A 289 -15.44 21.46 2.71
C HIS A 289 -16.56 20.89 1.83
N LEU A 290 -16.96 19.64 2.08
CA LEU A 290 -18.04 18.94 1.38
C LEU A 290 -19.44 19.32 1.91
N GLY A 291 -19.53 20.18 2.93
CA GLY A 291 -20.80 20.60 3.52
C GLY A 291 -21.54 19.50 4.31
N ARG A 292 -20.82 18.47 4.76
CA ARG A 292 -21.35 17.32 5.50
C ARG A 292 -21.52 17.59 6.99
N VAL A 293 -20.80 18.56 7.52
CA VAL A 293 -20.94 19.09 8.89
C VAL A 293 -20.95 20.62 8.86
N ARG A 294 -21.59 21.26 9.84
CA ARG A 294 -21.76 22.72 9.94
C ARG A 294 -21.32 23.24 11.29
#